data_AF-A0A7W1NQ78-F1
#
_entry.id   AF-A0A7W1NQ78-F1
#
_cell.length_a   1.000
_cell.length_b   1.000
_cell.length_c   1.000
_cell.angle_alpha   90.00
_cell.angle_beta   90.00
_cell.angle_gamma   90.00
#
_symmetry.space_group_name_H-M   'P 1'
#
loop_
_entity.id
_entity.type
_entity.pdbx_description
1 polymer ?
#
loop_
_entity_poly.entity_id
_entity_poly.type
_entity_poly.pdbx_seq_one_letter_code
_entity_poly.pdbx_strand_id
1 'polypeptide(L)'
;VISDQLNRIPGDIASKNLVLLKARLDYLITLTPGVPGVLDFAQTATAISIPTATATPVPTATKPAVEATAEATSLPFVPSGSATPDLTALLQQAQSAVSTTDWDTAINTLDAIMGYDESFQKAAVDALMFQALTKKALTLYRGGDTSRLAEANQLTDRASQYGNIETSEANYESIIASQYIDAVNAIGVDYNLAIRKLIALYGQAPSYRDVFQLLVSQYIGYGDTLASGGQPCSAVAQYQSALSLRNDASVSAKSDAAQTACTTQATQGTSGTPAPGGIAPVGIAPVGAPPTPG
;
A
#
# COMPACT_ATOMS: atom_id res chain seq x y z
N VAL A 1 13.07 19.97 -17.27
CA VAL A 1 11.77 19.58 -16.66
C VAL A 1 11.67 20.04 -15.22
N ILE A 2 12.61 19.68 -14.34
CA ILE A 2 12.66 20.13 -12.93
C ILE A 2 12.69 21.67 -12.81
N SER A 3 13.58 22.36 -13.54
CA SER A 3 13.68 23.82 -13.53
C SER A 3 12.41 24.52 -14.07
N ASP A 4 11.68 23.87 -14.97
CA ASP A 4 10.40 24.39 -15.49
C ASP A 4 9.28 24.26 -14.46
N GLN A 5 9.30 23.20 -13.64
CA GLN A 5 8.38 23.06 -12.51
C GLN A 5 8.68 24.12 -11.43
N LEU A 6 9.94 24.35 -11.07
CA LEU A 6 10.32 25.37 -10.09
C LEU A 6 9.91 26.79 -10.52
N ASN A 7 10.13 27.16 -11.80
CA ASN A 7 9.82 28.50 -12.31
C ASN A 7 8.33 28.84 -12.36
N ARG A 8 7.45 27.84 -12.28
CA ARG A 8 6.00 28.02 -12.33
C ARG A 8 5.35 28.12 -10.95
N ILE A 9 6.07 27.76 -9.88
CA ILE A 9 5.59 27.84 -8.49
C ILE A 9 5.11 29.26 -8.11
N PRO A 10 5.84 30.35 -8.45
CA PRO A 10 5.38 31.71 -8.16
C PRO A 10 4.03 32.05 -8.83
N GLY A 11 3.77 31.53 -10.03
CA GLY A 11 2.51 31.72 -10.76
C GLY A 11 1.32 31.01 -10.10
N ASP A 12 1.54 29.81 -9.56
CA ASP A 12 0.50 29.05 -8.85
C ASP A 12 0.15 29.69 -7.50
N ILE A 13 1.15 30.25 -6.81
CA ILE A 13 0.96 31.03 -5.58
C ILE A 13 0.19 32.32 -5.88
N ALA A 14 0.61 33.08 -6.91
CA ALA A 14 -0.06 34.31 -7.32
C ALA A 14 -1.52 34.07 -7.77
N SER A 15 -1.79 32.91 -8.37
CA SER A 15 -3.13 32.51 -8.83
C SER A 15 -3.96 31.77 -7.77
N LYS A 16 -3.40 31.55 -6.57
CA LYS A 16 -3.99 30.73 -5.48
C LYS A 16 -4.44 29.33 -5.91
N ASN A 17 -3.80 28.74 -6.91
CA ASN A 17 -4.13 27.40 -7.39
C ASN A 17 -3.42 26.34 -6.54
N LEU A 18 -3.95 26.12 -5.33
CA LEU A 18 -3.35 25.25 -4.32
C LEU A 18 -3.30 23.77 -4.75
N VAL A 19 -4.22 23.34 -5.61
CA VAL A 19 -4.25 21.98 -6.16
C VAL A 19 -3.06 21.75 -7.08
N LEU A 20 -2.77 22.71 -7.96
CA LEU A 20 -1.63 22.63 -8.88
C LEU A 20 -0.30 22.79 -8.16
N LEU A 21 -0.26 23.68 -7.15
CA LEU A 21 0.90 23.86 -6.28
C LEU A 21 1.25 22.56 -5.54
N LYS A 22 0.25 21.89 -4.95
CA LYS A 22 0.45 20.62 -4.24
C LYS A 22 0.92 19.51 -5.17
N ALA A 23 0.26 19.34 -6.32
CA ALA A 23 0.65 18.31 -7.29
C ALA A 23 2.10 18.51 -7.79
N ARG A 24 2.54 19.76 -7.94
CA ARG A 24 3.90 20.08 -8.38
C ARG A 24 4.94 19.85 -7.29
N LEU A 25 4.62 20.19 -6.04
CA LEU A 25 5.48 19.92 -4.91
C LEU A 25 5.63 18.41 -4.68
N ASP A 26 4.53 17.67 -4.74
CA ASP A 26 4.52 16.21 -4.63
C ASP A 26 5.36 15.58 -5.76
N TYR A 27 5.27 16.07 -7.00
CA TYR A 27 6.12 15.62 -8.12
C TYR A 27 7.61 15.88 -7.88
N LEU A 28 7.99 17.05 -7.38
CA LEU A 28 9.39 17.38 -7.11
C LEU A 28 9.99 16.55 -5.98
N ILE A 29 9.17 16.13 -5.00
CA ILE A 29 9.59 15.26 -3.90
C ILE A 29 9.84 13.81 -4.36
N THR A 30 9.22 13.36 -5.46
CA THR A 30 9.47 12.02 -6.02
C THR A 30 10.81 11.87 -6.75
N LEU A 31 11.55 12.97 -6.97
CA LEU A 31 12.81 12.97 -7.71
C LEU A 31 14.00 13.04 -6.73
N THR A 32 14.56 11.88 -6.40
CA THR A 32 15.76 11.74 -5.57
C THR A 32 17.06 11.59 -6.40
N PRO A 33 18.22 12.07 -5.89
CA PRO A 33 18.39 12.84 -4.65
C PRO A 33 17.97 14.31 -4.82
N GLY A 34 17.36 14.85 -3.77
CA GLY A 34 16.57 16.10 -3.76
C GLY A 34 17.13 17.28 -4.55
N VAL A 35 16.26 17.86 -5.37
CA VAL A 35 16.53 19.04 -6.20
C VAL A 35 16.93 20.23 -5.31
N PRO A 36 18.12 20.82 -5.50
CA PRO A 36 18.50 22.06 -4.83
C PRO A 36 17.51 23.18 -5.17
N GLY A 37 16.90 23.80 -4.15
CA GLY A 37 15.94 24.91 -4.30
C GLY A 37 14.50 24.62 -3.86
N VAL A 38 14.12 23.36 -3.59
CA VAL A 38 12.79 23.04 -3.04
C VAL A 38 12.62 23.60 -1.60
N LEU A 39 13.71 23.65 -0.84
CA LEU A 39 13.72 24.19 0.53
C LEU A 39 13.50 25.71 0.60
N ASP A 40 13.86 26.47 -0.44
CA ASP A 40 13.61 27.92 -0.48
C ASP A 40 12.11 28.24 -0.61
N PHE A 41 11.32 27.36 -1.25
CA PHE A 41 9.88 27.56 -1.40
C PHE A 41 9.06 27.07 -0.20
N ALA A 42 9.60 26.17 0.62
CA ALA A 42 8.94 25.66 1.82
C ALA A 42 8.64 26.79 2.84
N GLN A 43 9.43 27.87 2.86
CA GLN A 43 9.17 29.02 3.73
C GLN A 43 8.01 29.92 3.28
N THR A 44 7.58 29.82 2.02
CA THR A 44 6.44 30.61 1.49
C THR A 44 5.09 29.95 1.77
N ALA A 45 5.05 28.66 2.07
CA ALA A 45 3.83 27.91 2.36
C ALA A 45 3.29 28.19 3.77
N THR A 46 4.13 28.64 4.71
CA THR A 46 3.73 28.99 6.07
C THR A 46 2.95 30.31 6.16
N ALA A 47 2.86 31.08 5.07
CA ALA A 47 2.05 32.31 5.00
C ALA A 47 0.59 32.08 4.57
N ILE A 48 0.20 30.84 4.21
CA ILE A 48 -1.20 30.49 3.89
C ILE A 48 -1.71 29.48 4.91
N SER A 49 -1.68 29.86 6.19
CA SER A 49 -2.50 29.22 7.21
C SER A 49 -3.94 29.71 7.03
N ILE A 50 -4.81 28.84 6.50
CA ILE A 50 -6.27 29.07 6.55
C ILE A 50 -6.75 28.45 7.87
N PRO A 51 -7.23 29.21 8.86
CA PRO A 51 -8.03 28.63 9.93
C PRO A 51 -9.37 28.19 9.33
N THR A 52 -9.69 26.91 9.43
CA THR A 52 -11.03 26.38 9.16
C THR A 52 -11.98 26.81 10.29
N ALA A 53 -12.48 28.05 10.23
CA ALA A 53 -13.57 28.50 11.09
C ALA A 53 -14.90 28.18 10.40
N THR A 54 -15.54 27.09 10.80
CA THR A 54 -16.97 26.83 10.54
C THR A 54 -17.77 27.82 11.38
N ALA A 55 -18.36 28.85 10.76
CA ALA A 55 -19.32 29.74 11.41
C ALA A 55 -20.71 29.58 10.75
N THR A 56 -21.63 29.04 11.54
CA THR A 56 -23.09 28.98 11.33
C THR A 56 -23.68 30.41 11.26
N PRO A 57 -24.72 30.69 10.44
CA PRO A 57 -25.16 32.07 10.20
C PRO A 57 -26.28 32.59 11.13
N VAL A 58 -26.16 33.89 11.48
CA VAL A 58 -27.22 34.97 11.55
C VAL A 58 -28.20 34.94 12.76
N PRO A 59 -28.76 36.08 13.29
CA PRO A 59 -28.90 37.44 12.72
C PRO A 59 -28.53 38.68 13.57
N THR A 60 -28.26 39.76 12.81
CA THR A 60 -28.75 41.16 12.90
C THR A 60 -28.84 41.93 14.23
N ALA A 61 -28.03 43.00 14.34
CA ALA A 61 -28.46 44.31 14.85
C ALA A 61 -27.54 45.47 14.38
N THR A 62 -28.07 46.28 13.47
CA THR A 62 -28.15 47.76 13.45
C THR A 62 -26.96 48.63 13.95
N LYS A 63 -26.41 49.41 12.99
CA LYS A 63 -25.63 50.68 13.04
C LYS A 63 -26.24 51.73 14.03
N PRO A 64 -25.55 52.79 14.52
CA PRO A 64 -24.88 53.87 13.74
C PRO A 64 -23.46 54.25 14.25
N ALA A 65 -22.47 54.41 13.36
CA ALA A 65 -21.83 55.70 13.00
C ALA A 65 -21.45 56.68 14.14
N VAL A 66 -20.14 56.76 14.45
CA VAL A 66 -19.38 57.95 14.90
C VAL A 66 -17.94 57.73 14.39
N GLU A 67 -17.54 58.35 13.29
CA GLU A 67 -16.81 59.62 13.17
C GLU A 67 -15.40 59.60 13.80
N ALA A 68 -14.42 59.84 12.93
CA ALA A 68 -13.00 59.70 13.17
C ALA A 68 -12.46 60.80 14.11
N THR A 69 -11.59 60.41 15.03
CA THR A 69 -10.63 61.33 15.64
C THR A 69 -9.29 60.60 15.69
N ALA A 70 -8.33 61.13 14.94
CA ALA A 70 -6.95 60.69 14.92
C ALA A 70 -6.29 61.10 16.24
N GLU A 71 -5.85 60.12 17.00
CA GLU A 71 -4.88 60.32 18.08
C GLU A 71 -3.79 59.28 17.88
N ALA A 72 -2.56 59.78 17.68
CA ALA A 72 -1.38 58.98 17.45
C ALA A 72 -0.98 58.25 18.74
N THR A 73 -1.61 57.12 19.00
CA THR A 73 -1.17 56.18 20.03
C THR A 73 -0.03 55.36 19.44
N SER A 74 1.18 55.59 19.94
CA SER A 74 2.34 54.76 19.67
C SER A 74 1.98 53.28 19.76
N LEU A 75 2.09 52.57 18.64
CA LEU A 75 1.98 51.11 18.60
C LEU A 75 2.91 50.52 19.68
N PRO A 76 2.44 49.63 20.56
CA PRO A 76 3.35 48.86 21.38
C PRO A 76 4.27 48.08 20.43
N PHE A 77 5.57 48.35 20.55
CA PHE A 77 6.61 47.48 20.04
C PHE A 77 6.31 46.06 20.53
N VAL A 78 5.81 45.20 19.64
CA VAL A 78 5.84 43.77 19.85
C VAL A 78 7.32 43.39 19.82
N PRO A 79 7.94 42.96 20.93
CA PRO A 79 9.23 42.32 20.81
C PRO A 79 9.00 41.09 19.94
N SER A 80 9.66 41.07 18.78
CA SER A 80 9.84 39.86 17.99
C SER A 80 10.64 38.91 18.88
N GLY A 81 9.93 38.10 19.65
CA GLY A 81 10.49 37.21 20.65
C GLY A 81 11.20 36.05 19.98
N SER A 82 12.51 36.21 19.76
CA SER A 82 13.47 35.12 19.59
C SER A 82 13.61 34.35 20.91
N ALA A 83 12.51 33.83 21.46
CA ALA A 83 12.59 32.96 22.63
C ALA A 83 13.06 31.59 22.14
N THR A 84 14.33 31.26 22.40
CA THR A 84 14.82 29.89 22.27
C THR A 84 13.93 28.99 23.11
N PRO A 85 13.29 27.96 22.52
CA PRO A 85 12.41 27.07 23.27
C PRO A 85 13.15 26.38 24.42
N ASP A 86 12.45 26.13 25.52
CA ASP A 86 12.99 25.31 26.61
C ASP A 86 12.98 23.83 26.20
N LEU A 87 14.11 23.36 25.67
CA LEU A 87 14.27 21.98 25.22
C LEU A 87 14.14 20.95 26.35
N THR A 88 14.41 21.36 27.60
CA THR A 88 14.23 20.46 28.77
C THR A 88 12.74 20.27 29.06
N ALA A 89 11.95 21.34 29.01
CA ALA A 89 10.49 21.26 29.14
C ALA A 89 9.87 20.44 28.00
N LEU A 90 10.34 20.62 26.75
CA LEU A 90 9.89 19.80 25.61
C LEU A 90 10.25 18.31 25.80
N LEU A 91 11.44 18.00 26.33
CA LEU A 91 11.81 16.60 26.59
C LEU A 91 10.91 15.97 27.66
N GLN A 92 10.57 16.70 28.72
CA GLN A 92 9.61 16.24 29.74
C GLN A 92 8.21 16.04 29.14
N GLN A 93 7.78 16.92 28.24
CA GLN A 93 6.52 16.77 27.51
C GLN A 93 6.52 15.49 26.65
N ALA A 94 7.60 15.23 25.89
CA ALA A 94 7.73 14.02 25.09
C ALA A 94 7.69 12.74 25.95
N GLN A 95 8.36 12.74 27.10
CA GLN A 95 8.32 11.64 28.06
C GLN A 95 6.90 11.39 28.59
N SER A 96 6.18 12.47 28.91
CA SER A 96 4.77 12.37 29.33
C SER A 96 3.90 11.79 28.22
N ALA A 97 4.05 12.27 26.97
CA ALA A 97 3.31 11.76 25.82
C ALA A 97 3.58 10.26 25.58
N VAL A 98 4.84 9.82 25.69
CA VAL A 98 5.20 8.39 25.66
C VAL A 98 4.50 7.60 26.78
N SER A 99 4.45 8.15 28.00
CA SER A 99 3.79 7.48 29.14
C SER A 99 2.28 7.35 28.97
N THR A 100 1.64 8.29 28.27
CA THR A 100 0.21 8.28 27.96
C THR A 100 -0.10 7.62 26.61
N THR A 101 0.89 6.99 25.96
CA THR A 101 0.78 6.37 24.64
C THR A 101 0.35 7.33 23.51
N ASP A 102 0.51 8.64 23.73
CA ASP A 102 0.31 9.67 22.71
C ASP A 102 1.57 9.74 21.84
N TRP A 103 1.70 8.78 20.94
CA TRP A 103 2.88 8.64 20.09
C TRP A 103 3.04 9.81 19.12
N ASP A 104 1.94 10.38 18.63
CA ASP A 104 1.97 11.53 17.73
C ASP A 104 2.55 12.77 18.42
N THR A 105 2.06 13.10 19.62
CA THR A 105 2.61 14.20 20.40
C THR A 105 4.07 13.95 20.76
N ALA A 106 4.43 12.71 21.15
CA ALA A 106 5.82 12.36 21.45
C ALA A 106 6.75 12.58 20.25
N ILE A 107 6.41 12.01 19.09
CA ILE A 107 7.23 12.12 17.86
C ILE A 107 7.37 13.58 17.44
N ASN A 108 6.27 14.34 17.38
CA ASN A 108 6.30 15.74 16.96
C ASN A 108 7.14 16.61 17.93
N THR A 109 7.06 16.33 19.22
CA THR A 109 7.84 17.06 20.24
C THR A 109 9.33 16.75 20.12
N LEU A 110 9.69 15.48 19.91
CA LEU A 110 11.08 15.06 19.72
C LEU A 110 11.66 15.59 18.40
N ASP A 111 10.86 15.65 17.33
CA ASP A 111 11.24 16.30 16.07
C ASP A 111 11.50 17.79 16.24
N ALA A 112 10.68 18.47 17.04
CA ALA A 112 10.94 19.87 17.38
C ALA A 112 12.27 20.03 18.12
N ILE A 113 12.55 19.19 19.12
CA ILE A 113 13.83 19.22 19.85
C ILE A 113 15.01 19.08 18.89
N MET A 114 15.00 18.06 18.03
CA MET A 114 16.08 17.82 17.05
C MET A 114 16.19 18.95 16.03
N GLY A 115 15.07 19.57 15.63
CA GLY A 115 15.07 20.70 14.71
C GLY A 115 15.66 21.99 15.30
N TYR A 116 15.63 22.15 16.63
CA TYR A 116 16.25 23.29 17.33
C TYR A 116 17.71 23.04 17.72
N ASP A 117 18.03 21.85 18.24
CA ASP A 117 19.39 21.45 18.59
C ASP A 117 19.53 19.92 18.47
N GLU A 118 20.18 19.48 17.39
CA GLU A 118 20.44 18.07 17.12
C GLU A 118 21.31 17.39 18.19
N SER A 119 22.12 18.15 18.94
CA SER A 119 23.03 17.62 19.95
C SER A 119 22.41 17.51 21.34
N PHE A 120 21.26 18.18 21.57
CA PHE A 120 20.60 18.22 22.86
C PHE A 120 20.18 16.83 23.33
N GLN A 121 20.85 16.34 24.39
CA GLN A 121 20.59 15.04 25.01
C GLN A 121 20.38 13.91 23.99
N LYS A 122 21.19 13.91 22.92
CA LYS A 122 21.06 13.05 21.73
C LYS A 122 20.63 11.61 22.05
N ALA A 123 21.36 10.94 22.95
CA ALA A 123 21.08 9.54 23.29
C ALA A 123 19.70 9.33 23.92
N ALA A 124 19.23 10.26 24.76
CA ALA A 124 17.90 10.19 25.38
C ALA A 124 16.79 10.48 24.37
N VAL A 125 16.99 11.49 23.50
CA VAL A 125 16.05 11.85 22.43
C VAL A 125 15.93 10.71 21.42
N ASP A 126 17.05 10.15 20.96
CA ASP A 126 17.07 9.00 20.03
C ASP A 126 16.34 7.79 20.63
N ALA A 127 16.62 7.46 21.90
CA ALA A 127 15.97 6.33 22.57
C ALA A 127 14.44 6.52 22.67
N LEU A 128 13.98 7.72 23.04
CA LEU A 128 12.55 8.05 23.08
C LEU A 128 11.91 8.05 21.69
N MET A 129 12.62 8.55 20.67
CA MET A 129 12.14 8.56 19.28
C MET A 129 11.99 7.14 18.75
N PHE A 130 13.00 6.28 18.97
CA PHE A 130 12.95 4.86 18.64
C PHE A 130 11.75 4.17 19.31
N GLN A 131 11.54 4.41 20.60
CA GLN A 131 10.42 3.86 21.34
C GLN A 131 9.07 4.34 20.77
N ALA A 132 8.89 5.64 20.57
CA ALA A 132 7.63 6.21 20.11
C ALA A 132 7.27 5.73 18.69
N LEU A 133 8.24 5.74 17.76
CA LEU A 133 8.05 5.28 16.39
C LEU A 133 7.69 3.79 16.33
N THR A 134 8.44 2.94 17.03
CA THR A 134 8.18 1.49 17.03
C THR A 134 6.84 1.14 17.67
N LYS A 135 6.45 1.81 18.76
CA LYS A 135 5.14 1.59 19.40
C LYS A 135 3.98 2.10 18.55
N LYS A 136 4.14 3.23 17.87
CA LYS A 136 3.15 3.71 16.89
C LYS A 136 3.01 2.73 15.73
N ALA A 137 4.12 2.29 15.13
CA ALA A 137 4.13 1.31 14.05
C ALA A 137 3.41 0.02 14.44
N LEU A 138 3.71 -0.54 15.62
CA LEU A 138 3.02 -1.73 16.16
C LEU A 138 1.52 -1.53 16.34
N THR A 139 1.09 -0.34 16.74
CA THR A 139 -0.34 -0.01 16.84
C THR A 139 -1.02 -0.06 15.47
N LEU A 140 -0.34 0.44 14.42
CA LEU A 140 -0.86 0.40 13.05
C LEU A 140 -0.85 -1.01 12.45
N TYR A 141 0.21 -1.80 12.65
CA TYR A 141 0.29 -3.19 12.16
C TYR A 141 -0.84 -4.06 12.70
N ARG A 142 -1.12 -3.91 14.00
CA ARG A 142 -2.18 -4.65 14.71
C ARG A 142 -3.57 -4.09 14.44
N GLY A 143 -3.65 -2.91 13.82
CA GLY A 143 -4.90 -2.30 13.40
C GLY A 143 -5.59 -3.10 12.28
N GLY A 144 -6.91 -3.04 12.26
CA GLY A 144 -7.74 -3.71 11.23
C GLY A 144 -7.69 -3.04 9.85
N ASP A 145 -7.10 -1.85 9.73
CA ASP A 145 -7.01 -1.09 8.49
C ASP A 145 -5.72 -1.40 7.71
N THR A 146 -5.86 -2.05 6.54
CA THR A 146 -4.73 -2.41 5.68
C THR A 146 -4.07 -1.21 5.02
N SER A 147 -4.77 -0.08 4.86
CA SER A 147 -4.22 1.13 4.24
C SER A 147 -3.11 1.77 5.09
N ARG A 148 -3.09 1.47 6.40
CA ARG A 148 -2.10 1.98 7.35
C ARG A 148 -0.81 1.17 7.40
N LEU A 149 -0.74 0.00 6.76
CA LEU A 149 0.45 -0.86 6.79
C LEU A 149 1.66 -0.18 6.14
N ALA A 150 1.45 0.56 5.06
CA ALA A 150 2.53 1.32 4.42
C ALA A 150 3.08 2.42 5.34
N GLU A 151 2.20 3.14 6.06
CA GLU A 151 2.62 4.12 7.07
C GLU A 151 3.37 3.45 8.22
N ALA A 152 2.91 2.28 8.69
CA ALA A 152 3.59 1.52 9.72
C ALA A 152 5.02 1.15 9.30
N ASN A 153 5.22 0.72 8.04
CA ASN A 153 6.56 0.48 7.48
C ASN A 153 7.42 1.73 7.48
N GLN A 154 6.88 2.87 7.05
CA GLN A 154 7.62 4.14 7.06
C GLN A 154 8.06 4.54 8.48
N LEU A 155 7.22 4.32 9.49
CA LEU A 155 7.57 4.56 10.89
C LEU A 155 8.67 3.61 11.38
N THR A 156 8.60 2.33 11.00
CA THR A 156 9.63 1.32 11.31
C THR A 156 10.97 1.65 10.66
N ASP A 157 10.95 2.02 9.38
CA ASP A 157 12.15 2.45 8.63
C ASP A 157 12.76 3.68 9.28
N ARG A 158 11.93 4.66 9.66
CA ARG A 158 12.37 5.84 10.38
C ARG A 158 12.96 5.49 11.75
N ALA A 159 12.39 4.53 12.48
CA ALA A 159 12.90 4.10 13.77
C ALA A 159 14.33 3.55 13.67
N SER A 160 14.68 2.86 12.58
CA SER A 160 16.04 2.32 12.37
C SER A 160 17.16 3.37 12.39
N GLN A 161 16.82 4.65 12.22
CA GLN A 161 17.76 5.77 12.29
C GLN A 161 18.14 6.14 13.74
N TYR A 162 17.35 5.70 14.73
CA TYR A 162 17.50 6.09 16.14
C TYR A 162 17.82 4.92 17.08
N GLY A 163 17.75 3.68 16.58
CA GLY A 163 18.04 2.49 17.38
C GLY A 163 18.10 1.22 16.56
N ASN A 164 18.58 0.13 17.18
CA ASN A 164 18.64 -1.17 16.51
C ASN A 164 17.23 -1.76 16.35
N ILE A 165 16.70 -1.69 15.12
CA ILE A 165 15.34 -2.15 14.83
C ILE A 165 15.16 -3.66 15.06
N GLU A 166 16.21 -4.47 14.95
CA GLU A 166 16.16 -5.92 15.18
C GLU A 166 15.75 -6.29 16.61
N THR A 167 15.92 -5.36 17.56
CA THR A 167 15.49 -5.55 18.96
C THR A 167 14.00 -5.28 19.17
N SER A 168 13.30 -4.77 18.15
CA SER A 168 11.89 -4.43 18.19
C SER A 168 11.05 -5.44 17.41
N GLU A 169 9.88 -5.79 17.96
CA GLU A 169 8.86 -6.58 17.27
C GLU A 169 8.39 -5.93 15.95
N ALA A 170 8.49 -4.59 15.86
CA ALA A 170 8.13 -3.85 14.65
C ALA A 170 8.93 -4.31 13.42
N ASN A 171 10.15 -4.84 13.60
CA ASN A 171 10.96 -5.37 12.51
C ASN A 171 10.31 -6.58 11.83
N TYR A 172 9.81 -7.53 12.62
CA TYR A 172 9.14 -8.70 12.06
C TYR A 172 7.83 -8.30 11.37
N GLU A 173 7.04 -7.44 12.03
CA GLU A 173 5.77 -6.94 11.49
C GLU A 173 5.96 -6.18 10.17
N SER A 174 7.03 -5.40 10.01
CA SER A 174 7.30 -4.67 8.77
C SER A 174 7.60 -5.58 7.59
N ILE A 175 8.30 -6.69 7.83
CA ILE A 175 8.61 -7.69 6.80
C ILE A 175 7.31 -8.36 6.33
N ILE A 176 6.48 -8.82 7.27
CA ILE A 176 5.21 -9.49 6.95
C ILE A 176 4.23 -8.51 6.27
N ALA A 177 4.13 -7.27 6.77
CA ALA A 177 3.30 -6.24 6.16
C ALA A 177 3.75 -5.88 4.74
N SER A 178 5.06 -5.78 4.49
CA SER A 178 5.60 -5.53 3.14
C SER A 178 5.24 -6.66 2.18
N GLN A 179 5.41 -7.92 2.60
CA GLN A 179 5.03 -9.08 1.78
C GLN A 179 3.52 -9.11 1.49
N TYR A 180 2.70 -8.71 2.46
CA TYR A 180 1.25 -8.60 2.29
C TYR A 180 0.86 -7.52 1.29
N ILE A 181 1.39 -6.30 1.43
CA ILE A 181 1.15 -5.19 0.49
C ILE A 181 1.54 -5.61 -0.93
N ASP A 182 2.71 -6.22 -1.07
CA ASP A 182 3.21 -6.76 -2.34
C ASP A 182 2.27 -7.78 -2.98
N ALA A 183 1.73 -8.69 -2.16
CA ALA A 183 0.80 -9.72 -2.62
C ALA A 183 -0.53 -9.10 -3.08
N VAL A 184 -1.08 -8.17 -2.29
CA VAL A 184 -2.32 -7.46 -2.61
C VAL A 184 -2.18 -6.61 -3.87
N ASN A 185 -1.05 -5.92 -4.07
CA ASN A 185 -0.79 -5.12 -5.26
C ASN A 185 -0.71 -5.96 -6.56
N ALA A 186 -0.44 -7.26 -6.47
CA ALA A 186 -0.45 -8.16 -7.61
C ALA A 186 -1.86 -8.66 -7.99
N ILE A 187 -2.83 -8.55 -7.07
CA ILE A 187 -4.21 -8.98 -7.30
C ILE A 187 -4.85 -8.11 -8.37
N GLY A 188 -5.54 -8.75 -9.32
CA GLY A 188 -6.16 -8.08 -10.47
C GLY A 188 -5.16 -7.69 -11.58
N VAL A 189 -3.86 -7.87 -11.36
CA VAL A 189 -2.80 -7.64 -12.36
C VAL A 189 -2.32 -8.96 -12.95
N ASP A 190 -1.86 -9.89 -12.10
CA ASP A 190 -1.38 -11.21 -12.50
C ASP A 190 -1.67 -12.25 -11.42
N TYR A 191 -2.57 -13.18 -11.72
CA TYR A 191 -2.95 -14.28 -10.82
C TYR A 191 -1.75 -15.13 -10.39
N ASN A 192 -0.82 -15.46 -11.30
CA ASN A 192 0.33 -16.31 -10.95
C ASN A 192 1.26 -15.57 -9.98
N LEU A 193 1.48 -14.27 -10.21
CA LEU A 193 2.29 -13.45 -9.32
C LEU A 193 1.64 -13.33 -7.93
N ALA A 194 0.34 -13.03 -7.88
CA ALA A 194 -0.41 -12.93 -6.64
C ALA A 194 -0.38 -14.24 -5.86
N ILE A 195 -0.69 -15.37 -6.50
CA ILE A 195 -0.65 -16.70 -5.89
C ILE A 195 0.74 -17.02 -5.33
N ARG A 196 1.82 -16.80 -6.10
CA ARG A 196 3.19 -17.05 -5.61
C ARG A 196 3.52 -16.23 -4.36
N LYS A 197 3.19 -14.93 -4.35
CA LYS A 197 3.43 -14.06 -3.19
C LYS A 197 2.59 -14.47 -1.99
N LEU A 198 1.31 -14.80 -2.20
CA LEU A 198 0.40 -15.26 -1.15
C LEU A 198 0.80 -16.62 -0.57
N ILE A 199 1.30 -17.58 -1.36
CA ILE A 199 1.84 -18.85 -0.85
C ILE A 199 3.05 -18.60 0.05
N ALA A 200 3.99 -17.78 -0.41
CA ALA A 200 5.19 -17.47 0.36
C ALA A 200 4.85 -16.82 1.70
N LEU A 201 3.88 -15.89 1.70
CA LEU A 201 3.39 -15.24 2.91
C LEU A 201 2.60 -16.20 3.81
N TYR A 202 1.69 -17.00 3.25
CA TYR A 202 0.90 -17.99 4.00
C TYR A 202 1.78 -19.03 4.70
N GLY A 203 2.89 -19.44 4.08
CA GLY A 203 3.86 -20.34 4.70
C GLY A 203 4.59 -19.75 5.91
N GLN A 204 4.69 -18.43 6.00
CA GLN A 204 5.35 -17.72 7.11
C GLN A 204 4.35 -17.28 8.19
N ALA A 205 3.22 -16.72 7.78
CA ALA A 205 2.22 -16.13 8.66
C ALA A 205 0.79 -16.50 8.18
N PRO A 206 0.35 -17.74 8.40
CA PRO A 206 -0.91 -18.25 7.85
C PRO A 206 -2.16 -17.54 8.40
N SER A 207 -2.07 -17.00 9.62
CA SER A 207 -3.12 -16.23 10.28
C SER A 207 -2.99 -14.72 10.07
N TYR A 208 -2.07 -14.26 9.23
CA TYR A 208 -1.91 -12.83 8.97
C TYR A 208 -3.11 -12.32 8.17
N ARG A 209 -3.97 -11.56 8.84
CA ARG A 209 -5.13 -10.89 8.26
C ARG A 209 -5.99 -11.87 7.44
N ASP A 210 -6.20 -11.59 6.15
CA ASP A 210 -7.01 -12.35 5.20
C ASP A 210 -6.19 -13.11 4.15
N VAL A 211 -4.89 -13.36 4.40
CA VAL A 211 -3.99 -14.04 3.44
C VAL A 211 -4.56 -15.37 2.95
N PHE A 212 -5.12 -16.18 3.86
CA PHE A 212 -5.75 -17.45 3.50
C PHE A 212 -6.93 -17.26 2.53
N GLN A 213 -7.83 -16.32 2.84
CA GLN A 213 -9.00 -16.00 2.04
C GLN A 213 -8.60 -15.46 0.67
N LEU A 214 -7.61 -14.58 0.63
CA LEU A 214 -7.04 -14.04 -0.61
C LEU A 214 -6.45 -15.17 -1.47
N LEU A 215 -5.61 -16.05 -0.89
CA LEU A 215 -5.00 -17.15 -1.64
C LEU A 215 -6.05 -18.07 -2.29
N VAL A 216 -7.05 -18.49 -1.51
CA VAL A 216 -8.16 -19.30 -2.04
C VAL A 216 -8.90 -18.55 -3.14
N SER A 217 -9.19 -17.25 -2.95
CA SER A 217 -9.87 -16.44 -3.97
C SER A 217 -9.07 -16.32 -5.27
N GLN A 218 -7.75 -16.19 -5.20
CA GLN A 218 -6.89 -16.07 -6.37
C GLN A 218 -6.85 -17.37 -7.17
N TYR A 219 -6.79 -18.53 -6.51
CA TYR A 219 -6.90 -19.82 -7.20
C TYR A 219 -8.23 -19.98 -7.93
N ILE A 220 -9.34 -19.63 -7.27
CA ILE A 220 -10.68 -19.72 -7.89
C ILE A 220 -10.79 -18.77 -9.09
N GLY A 221 -10.40 -17.50 -8.92
CA GLY A 221 -10.47 -16.51 -9.99
C GLY A 221 -9.56 -16.84 -11.18
N TYR A 222 -8.39 -17.43 -10.91
CA TYR A 222 -7.51 -17.89 -11.99
C TYR A 222 -8.12 -19.08 -12.74
N GLY A 223 -8.68 -20.05 -12.03
CA GLY A 223 -9.44 -21.15 -12.63
C GLY A 223 -10.60 -20.66 -13.50
N ASP A 224 -11.36 -19.68 -13.02
CA ASP A 224 -12.48 -19.07 -13.76
C ASP A 224 -12.00 -18.39 -15.05
N THR A 225 -10.87 -17.68 -14.98
CA THR A 225 -10.24 -17.01 -16.13
C THR A 225 -9.74 -18.03 -17.17
N LEU A 226 -9.14 -19.13 -16.72
CA LEU A 226 -8.67 -20.20 -17.61
C LEU A 226 -9.83 -20.94 -18.26
N ALA A 227 -10.89 -21.27 -17.50
CA ALA A 227 -12.06 -21.96 -18.01
C ALA A 227 -12.79 -21.14 -19.07
N SER A 228 -13.02 -19.85 -18.80
CA SER A 228 -13.61 -18.92 -19.78
C SER A 228 -12.69 -18.63 -20.96
N GLY A 229 -11.37 -18.66 -20.75
CA GLY A 229 -10.34 -18.54 -21.78
C GLY A 229 -10.12 -19.80 -22.63
N GLY A 230 -10.98 -20.82 -22.52
CA GLY A 230 -10.90 -22.04 -23.32
C GLY A 230 -9.81 -23.01 -22.90
N GLN A 231 -9.25 -22.85 -21.70
CA GLN A 231 -8.21 -23.70 -21.10
C GLN A 231 -8.74 -24.48 -19.89
N PRO A 232 -9.79 -25.32 -20.05
CA PRO A 232 -10.45 -26.01 -18.93
C PRO A 232 -9.52 -26.99 -18.21
N CYS A 233 -8.58 -27.64 -18.91
CA CYS A 233 -7.63 -28.54 -18.28
C CYS A 233 -6.71 -27.83 -17.26
N SER A 234 -6.21 -26.64 -17.61
CA SER A 234 -5.41 -25.82 -16.70
C SER A 234 -6.25 -25.27 -15.55
N ALA A 235 -7.54 -25.00 -15.79
CA ALA A 235 -8.46 -24.52 -14.75
C ALA A 235 -8.67 -25.54 -13.63
N VAL A 236 -8.77 -26.84 -13.96
CA VAL A 236 -8.92 -27.93 -12.97
C VAL A 236 -7.81 -27.87 -11.91
N ALA A 237 -6.56 -27.70 -12.32
CA ALA A 237 -5.43 -27.63 -11.39
C ALA A 237 -5.55 -26.46 -10.39
N GLN A 238 -6.10 -25.32 -10.84
CA GLN A 238 -6.30 -24.16 -9.96
C GLN A 238 -7.43 -24.40 -8.97
N TYR A 239 -8.56 -24.97 -9.40
CA TYR A 239 -9.66 -25.31 -8.49
C TYR A 239 -9.28 -26.39 -7.48
N GLN A 240 -8.52 -27.40 -7.90
CA GLN A 240 -7.98 -28.42 -6.98
C GLN A 240 -7.04 -27.81 -5.94
N SER A 241 -6.23 -26.82 -6.32
CA SER A 241 -5.39 -26.07 -5.39
C SER A 241 -6.21 -25.24 -4.40
N ALA A 242 -7.35 -24.67 -4.81
CA ALA A 242 -8.28 -24.02 -3.88
C ALA A 242 -8.94 -25.04 -2.93
N LEU A 243 -9.36 -26.20 -3.44
CA LEU A 243 -10.05 -27.24 -2.68
C LEU A 243 -9.14 -27.92 -1.65
N SER A 244 -7.85 -28.04 -1.92
CA SER A 244 -6.87 -28.56 -0.95
C SER A 244 -6.69 -27.64 0.25
N LEU A 245 -6.90 -26.33 0.07
CA LEU A 245 -6.88 -25.33 1.15
C LEU A 245 -8.23 -25.26 1.88
N ARG A 246 -9.34 -25.32 1.13
CA ARG A 246 -10.69 -25.24 1.68
C ARG A 246 -11.68 -26.02 0.84
N ASN A 247 -12.32 -27.01 1.46
CA ASN A 247 -13.47 -27.69 0.85
C ASN A 247 -14.62 -26.70 0.62
N ASP A 248 -15.06 -26.59 -0.62
CA ASP A 248 -16.14 -25.71 -1.05
C ASP A 248 -16.93 -26.38 -2.18
N ALA A 249 -18.23 -26.60 -1.97
CA ALA A 249 -19.07 -27.33 -2.92
C ALA A 249 -19.23 -26.59 -4.26
N SER A 250 -19.23 -25.25 -4.25
CA SER A 250 -19.30 -24.46 -5.48
C SER A 250 -18.02 -24.61 -6.30
N VAL A 251 -16.86 -24.59 -5.64
CA VAL A 251 -15.57 -24.80 -6.30
C VAL A 251 -15.43 -26.24 -6.81
N SER A 252 -15.94 -27.23 -6.07
CA SER A 252 -16.00 -28.62 -6.52
C SER A 252 -16.79 -28.76 -7.82
N ALA A 253 -17.99 -28.16 -7.89
CA ALA A 253 -18.81 -28.19 -9.10
C ALA A 253 -18.11 -27.51 -10.29
N LYS A 254 -17.40 -26.39 -10.06
CA LYS A 254 -16.57 -25.75 -11.10
C LYS A 254 -15.45 -26.67 -11.59
N SER A 255 -14.77 -27.36 -10.68
CA SER A 255 -13.73 -28.33 -10.99
C SER A 255 -14.26 -29.48 -11.86
N ASP A 256 -15.42 -30.04 -11.51
CA ASP A 256 -16.04 -31.14 -12.26
C ASP A 256 -16.49 -30.71 -13.66
N ALA A 257 -17.05 -29.50 -13.78
CA ALA A 257 -17.42 -28.90 -15.06
C ALA A 257 -16.19 -28.67 -15.95
N ALA A 258 -15.11 -28.13 -15.40
CA ALA A 258 -13.85 -27.94 -16.12
C ALA A 258 -13.23 -29.29 -16.54
N GLN A 259 -13.30 -30.31 -15.69
CA GLN A 259 -12.82 -31.66 -16.03
C GLN A 259 -13.57 -32.26 -17.21
N THR A 260 -14.89 -32.11 -17.25
CA THR A 260 -15.73 -32.59 -18.37
C THR A 260 -15.41 -31.85 -19.67
N ALA A 261 -15.20 -30.54 -19.60
CA ALA A 261 -14.81 -29.74 -20.77
C ALA A 261 -13.40 -30.13 -21.26
N CYS A 262 -12.48 -30.41 -20.34
CA CYS A 262 -11.11 -30.85 -20.66
C CYS A 262 -11.09 -32.15 -21.46
N THR A 263 -11.84 -33.18 -21.03
CA THR A 263 -11.89 -34.47 -21.73
C THR A 263 -12.55 -34.35 -23.10
N THR A 264 -13.56 -33.48 -23.24
CA THR A 264 -14.23 -33.21 -24.51
C THR A 264 -13.33 -32.49 -25.52
N GLN A 265 -12.45 -31.60 -25.08
CA GLN A 265 -11.47 -30.96 -25.96
C GLN A 265 -10.44 -31.97 -26.49
N ALA A 266 -9.99 -32.91 -25.66
CA ALA A 266 -9.01 -33.93 -26.05
C ALA A 266 -9.54 -34.85 -27.18
N THR A 267 -10.83 -35.17 -27.18
CA THR A 267 -11.46 -36.00 -28.23
C THR A 267 -11.71 -35.24 -29.54
N GLN A 268 -11.93 -33.93 -29.49
CA GLN A 268 -12.05 -33.10 -30.70
C GLN A 268 -10.70 -32.85 -31.37
N GLY A 269 -9.63 -32.67 -30.59
CA GLY A 269 -8.27 -32.53 -31.12
C GLY A 269 -7.74 -33.78 -31.85
N THR A 270 -8.36 -34.94 -31.61
CA THR A 270 -8.03 -36.21 -32.29
C THR A 270 -8.94 -36.52 -33.47
N SER A 271 -10.00 -35.73 -33.72
CA SER A 271 -10.89 -35.90 -34.88
C SER A 271 -10.41 -35.12 -36.12
N GLY A 272 -9.09 -35.04 -36.31
CA GLY A 272 -8.51 -34.58 -37.57
C GLY A 272 -8.86 -35.57 -38.68
N THR A 273 -9.81 -35.20 -39.53
CA THR A 273 -10.07 -35.67 -40.91
C THR A 273 -9.45 -37.03 -41.31
N PRO A 274 -10.24 -38.08 -41.60
CA PRO A 274 -9.74 -39.22 -42.37
C PRO A 274 -9.21 -38.68 -43.70
N ALA A 275 -7.91 -38.85 -43.97
CA ALA A 275 -7.36 -38.54 -45.29
C ALA A 275 -8.20 -39.26 -46.37
N PRO A 276 -8.80 -38.54 -47.34
CA PRO A 276 -9.47 -39.18 -48.45
C PRO A 276 -8.38 -39.72 -49.40
N GLY A 277 -8.12 -41.02 -49.33
CA GLY A 277 -7.32 -41.73 -50.33
C GLY A 277 -6.20 -42.58 -49.72
N GLY A 278 -6.45 -43.89 -49.63
CA GLY A 278 -5.44 -44.87 -49.22
C GLY A 278 -5.97 -46.30 -49.23
N ILE A 279 -6.35 -46.77 -50.42
CA ILE A 279 -6.47 -48.17 -50.89
C ILE A 279 -6.85 -49.22 -49.84
N ALA A 280 -8.08 -49.74 -49.94
CA ALA A 280 -8.50 -50.97 -49.28
C ALA A 280 -7.54 -52.13 -49.65
N PRO A 281 -6.99 -52.89 -48.69
CA PRO A 281 -6.31 -54.14 -49.00
C PRO A 281 -7.36 -55.10 -49.55
N VAL A 282 -7.18 -55.49 -50.81
CA VAL A 282 -7.92 -56.56 -51.45
C VAL A 282 -7.78 -57.81 -50.58
N GLY A 283 -8.91 -58.40 -50.20
CA GLY A 283 -8.93 -59.66 -49.46
C GLY A 283 -8.21 -60.76 -50.24
N ILE A 284 -7.12 -61.25 -49.67
CA ILE A 284 -6.49 -62.50 -50.09
C ILE A 284 -7.41 -63.64 -49.64
N ALA A 285 -8.01 -64.32 -50.61
CA ALA A 285 -8.75 -65.56 -50.39
C ALA A 285 -7.82 -66.67 -49.84
N PRO A 286 -8.29 -67.55 -48.94
CA PRO A 286 -7.46 -68.63 -48.41
C PRO A 286 -7.31 -69.75 -49.45
N VAL A 287 -6.08 -70.20 -49.70
CA VAL A 287 -5.80 -71.41 -50.48
C VAL A 287 -5.29 -72.53 -49.58
N GLY A 288 -6.04 -73.63 -49.55
CA GLY A 288 -5.50 -74.99 -49.38
C GLY A 288 -5.52 -75.60 -47.98
N ALA A 289 -6.55 -76.42 -47.70
CA ALA A 289 -6.44 -77.57 -46.82
C ALA A 289 -6.96 -78.81 -47.56
N PRO A 290 -6.18 -79.90 -47.72
CA PRO A 290 -6.64 -81.13 -48.35
C PRO A 290 -7.42 -82.01 -47.35
N PRO A 291 -8.36 -82.86 -47.83
CA PRO A 291 -9.21 -83.68 -46.96
C PRO A 291 -8.47 -84.94 -46.48
N THR A 292 -8.57 -85.23 -45.18
CA THR A 292 -8.26 -86.55 -44.60
C THR A 292 -9.46 -87.50 -44.74
N PRO A 293 -9.25 -88.75 -45.20
CA PRO A 293 -10.29 -89.78 -45.20
C PRO A 293 -10.18 -90.73 -43.99
N GLY A 294 -11.33 -91.05 -43.38
CA GLY A 294 -11.59 -92.29 -42.63
C GLY A 294 -11.07 -92.35 -41.20
#